data_AF-A0A0G0JP55-F1
#
_entry.id   AF-A0A0G0JP55-F1
#
_cell.length_a   1.000
_cell.length_b   1.000
_cell.length_c   1.000
_cell.angle_alpha   90.00
_cell.angle_beta   90.00
_cell.angle_gamma   90.00
#
_symmetry.space_group_name_H-M   'P 1'
#
loop_
_entity.id
_entity.type
_entity.pdbx_description
1 polymer ?
#
loop_
_entity_poly.entity_id
_entity_poly.type
_entity_poly.pdbx_seq_one_letter_code
_entity_poly.pdbx_strand_id
1 'polypeptide(L)'
;MSEDKLLLSSIAMDLKRVALGYYRKSDKMADRFLQEAIRRKNEINLEKVNISTKKLLQGLDKIVNENNDARAEDALMYSTLFQNAALK
;
A
#
# COMPACT_ATOMS: atom_id res chain seq x y z
N MET A 1 9.06 -2.68 17.63
CA MET A 1 8.17 -2.11 16.60
C MET A 1 6.77 -2.67 16.88
N SER A 2 5.73 -1.84 16.94
CA SER A 2 4.36 -2.36 17.18
C SER A 2 3.85 -3.16 15.98
N GLU A 3 2.86 -4.01 16.20
CA GLU A 3 2.21 -4.81 15.14
C GLU A 3 1.66 -3.93 14.02
N ASP A 4 1.02 -2.81 14.35
CA ASP A 4 0.53 -1.84 13.36
C ASP A 4 1.66 -1.24 12.52
N LYS A 5 2.80 -0.90 13.13
CA LYS A 5 3.98 -0.38 12.39
C LYS A 5 4.57 -1.43 11.45
N LEU A 6 4.53 -2.71 11.83
CA LEU A 6 4.94 -3.81 10.98
C LEU A 6 4.01 -3.96 9.77
N LEU A 7 2.69 -3.88 9.98
CA LEU A 7 1.70 -3.96 8.92
C LEU A 7 1.83 -2.78 7.95
N LEU A 8 1.98 -1.55 8.44
CA LEU A 8 2.20 -0.36 7.61
C LEU A 8 3.49 -0.45 6.80
N SER A 9 4.58 -0.93 7.40
CA SER A 9 5.85 -1.17 6.69
C SER A 9 5.72 -2.24 5.61
N SER A 10 4.93 -3.29 5.89
CA SER A 10 4.67 -4.37 4.94
C SER A 10 3.85 -3.88 3.75
N ILE A 11 2.79 -3.11 4.00
CA ILE A 11 1.98 -2.45 2.96
C ILE A 11 2.88 -1.55 2.09
N ALA A 12 3.76 -0.75 2.70
CA ALA A 12 4.69 0.10 1.97
C ALA A 12 5.57 -0.71 1.01
N MET A 13 6.16 -1.81 1.50
CA MET A 13 7.01 -2.68 0.67
C MET A 13 6.23 -3.38 -0.44
N ASP A 14 5.01 -3.84 -0.17
CA ASP A 14 4.16 -4.48 -1.18
C ASP A 14 3.81 -3.48 -2.29
N LEU A 15 3.42 -2.25 -1.94
CA LEU A 15 3.13 -1.20 -2.92
C LEU A 15 4.36 -0.77 -3.73
N LYS A 16 5.55 -0.75 -3.14
CA LYS A 16 6.78 -0.53 -3.90
C LYS A 16 6.98 -1.62 -4.96
N ARG A 17 6.63 -2.88 -4.65
CA ARG A 17 6.70 -3.98 -5.62
C ARG A 17 5.61 -3.89 -6.68
N VAL A 18 4.42 -3.40 -6.34
CA VAL A 18 3.35 -3.09 -7.30
C VAL A 18 3.87 -2.08 -8.33
N ALA A 19 4.40 -0.94 -7.87
CA ALA A 19 4.96 0.10 -8.74
C ALA A 19 6.05 -0.47 -9.68
N LEU A 20 7.05 -1.15 -9.10
CA LEU A 20 8.13 -1.78 -9.88
C LEU A 20 7.61 -2.83 -10.86
N GLY A 21 6.57 -3.60 -10.48
CA GLY A 21 5.96 -4.62 -11.32
C GLY A 21 5.31 -4.01 -12.55
N TYR A 22 4.43 -3.01 -12.37
CA TYR A 22 3.77 -2.34 -13.50
C TYR A 22 4.77 -1.59 -14.40
N TYR A 23 5.74 -0.84 -13.85
CA TYR A 23 6.78 -0.19 -14.67
C TYR A 23 7.60 -1.18 -15.51
N ARG A 24 7.76 -2.42 -15.05
CA ARG A 24 8.49 -3.48 -15.74
C ARG A 24 7.59 -4.40 -16.58
N LYS A 25 6.30 -4.06 -16.73
CA LYS A 25 5.28 -4.87 -17.42
C LYS A 25 5.14 -6.29 -16.84
N SER A 26 5.38 -6.43 -15.54
CA SER A 26 5.21 -7.67 -14.77
C SER A 26 3.86 -7.66 -14.04
N ASP A 27 2.79 -7.48 -14.81
CA ASP A 27 1.44 -7.17 -14.28
C ASP A 27 0.93 -8.24 -13.29
N LYS A 28 1.13 -9.52 -13.61
CA LYS A 28 0.73 -10.63 -12.71
C LYS A 28 1.43 -10.57 -11.35
N MET A 29 2.70 -10.12 -11.31
CA MET A 29 3.43 -9.94 -10.06
C MET A 29 2.91 -8.72 -9.31
N ALA A 30 2.70 -7.61 -10.03
CA ALA A 30 2.15 -6.37 -9.45
C ALA A 30 0.77 -6.63 -8.82
N ASP A 31 -0.14 -7.29 -9.55
CA ASP A 31 -1.49 -7.61 -9.07
C ASP A 31 -1.46 -8.47 -7.80
N ARG A 32 -0.52 -9.45 -7.72
CA ARG A 32 -0.36 -10.28 -6.52
C ARG A 32 0.06 -9.44 -5.31
N PHE A 33 1.04 -8.54 -5.47
CA PHE A 33 1.44 -7.67 -4.36
C PHE A 33 0.37 -6.63 -4.00
N LEU A 34 -0.43 -6.18 -4.96
CA LEU A 34 -1.56 -5.30 -4.70
C LEU A 34 -2.60 -6.02 -3.83
N GLN A 35 -2.91 -7.29 -4.14
CA GLN A 35 -3.78 -8.12 -3.30
C GLN A 35 -3.23 -8.30 -1.89
N GLU A 36 -1.93 -8.54 -1.72
CA GLU A 36 -1.31 -8.63 -0.40
C GLU A 36 -1.40 -7.31 0.38
N ALA A 37 -1.17 -6.17 -0.28
CA ALA A 37 -1.29 -4.86 0.36
C ALA A 37 -2.73 -4.61 0.87
N ILE A 38 -3.75 -4.94 0.06
CA ILE A 38 -5.16 -4.84 0.46
C ILE A 38 -5.49 -5.81 1.60
N ARG A 39 -4.98 -7.05 1.55
CA ARG A 39 -5.18 -8.05 2.61
C ARG A 39 -4.64 -7.54 3.94
N ARG A 40 -3.40 -7.03 3.96
CA ARG A 40 -2.77 -6.47 5.17
C ARG A 40 -3.46 -5.22 5.69
N LYS A 41 -3.94 -4.35 4.80
CA LYS A 41 -4.77 -3.20 5.17
C LYS A 41 -5.98 -3.64 6.00
N ASN A 42 -6.62 -4.74 5.64
CA ASN A 42 -7.77 -5.28 6.36
C ASN A 42 -7.42 -5.95 7.71
N GLU A 43 -6.14 -6.24 7.98
CA GLU A 43 -5.66 -6.73 9.27
C GLU A 43 -5.47 -5.59 10.30
N ILE A 44 -5.37 -4.33 9.84
CA ILE A 44 -5.15 -3.17 10.71
C ILE A 44 -6.45 -2.76 11.40
N ASN A 45 -6.39 -2.58 12.72
CA ASN A 45 -7.51 -2.01 13.48
C ASN A 45 -7.57 -0.48 13.30
N LEU A 46 -8.54 -0.01 12.49
CA LEU A 46 -8.72 1.41 12.16
C LEU A 46 -9.00 2.33 13.35
N GLU A 47 -9.47 1.79 14.48
CA GLU A 47 -9.75 2.59 15.69
C GLU A 47 -8.49 2.83 16.54
N LYS A 48 -7.40 2.11 16.27
CA LYS A 48 -6.12 2.25 16.97
C LYS A 48 -5.10 3.10 16.24
N VAL A 49 -5.35 3.42 14.97
CA VAL A 49 -4.45 4.25 14.16
C VAL A 49 -4.87 5.72 14.18
N ASN A 50 -3.89 6.61 13.99
CA ASN A 50 -4.18 8.05 13.92
C ASN A 50 -4.99 8.41 12.66
N ILE A 51 -5.63 9.59 12.68
CA ILE A 51 -6.50 10.09 11.60
C ILE A 51 -5.79 10.13 10.24
N SER A 52 -4.50 10.47 10.21
CA SER A 52 -3.75 10.53 8.95
C SER A 52 -3.55 9.15 8.32
N THR A 53 -3.18 8.15 9.13
CA THR A 53 -3.04 6.76 8.71
C THR A 53 -4.40 6.19 8.29
N LYS A 54 -5.48 6.51 9.00
CA LYS A 54 -6.85 6.10 8.61
C LYS A 54 -7.22 6.58 7.21
N LYS A 55 -6.91 7.86 6.89
CA LYS A 55 -7.13 8.42 5.54
C LYS A 55 -6.29 7.71 4.47
N LEU A 56 -5.03 7.37 4.77
CA LEU A 56 -4.17 6.62 3.86
C LEU A 56 -4.75 5.22 3.57
N LEU A 57 -5.18 4.49 4.61
CA LEU A 57 -5.77 3.16 4.47
C LEU A 57 -7.06 3.18 3.65
N GLN A 58 -7.88 4.22 3.79
CA GLN A 58 -9.10 4.40 2.99
C GLN A 58 -8.80 4.78 1.53
N GLY A 59 -7.73 5.53 1.27
CA GLY A 59 -7.32 5.91 -0.07
C GLY A 59 -6.81 4.73 -0.92
N LEU A 60 -6.24 3.71 -0.28
CA LEU A 60 -5.61 2.58 -0.93
C LEU A 60 -6.53 1.78 -1.87
N ASP A 61 -7.83 1.72 -1.58
CA ASP A 61 -8.79 0.97 -2.41
C ASP A 61 -8.98 1.58 -3.81
N LYS A 62 -8.64 2.86 -3.98
CA LYS A 62 -8.83 3.58 -5.25
C LYS A 62 -7.88 3.09 -6.34
N ILE A 63 -6.69 2.63 -5.97
CA ILE A 63 -5.66 2.16 -6.90
C ILE A 63 -6.16 0.95 -7.72
N VAL A 64 -7.06 0.13 -7.17
CA VAL A 64 -7.50 -1.12 -7.81
C VAL A 64 -8.25 -0.90 -9.13
N ASN A 65 -8.84 0.27 -9.35
CA ASN A 65 -9.70 0.53 -10.51
C ASN A 65 -9.02 1.32 -11.65
N GLU A 66 -7.74 1.65 -11.51
CA GLU A 66 -7.03 2.46 -12.49
C GLU A 66 -6.36 1.62 -13.58
N ASN A 67 -5.83 2.26 -14.62
CA ASN A 67 -4.94 1.59 -15.59
C ASN A 67 -3.54 1.37 -15.01
N ASN A 68 -2.75 0.46 -15.58
CA ASN A 68 -1.47 0.03 -15.00
C ASN A 68 -0.47 1.18 -14.78
N ASP A 69 -0.42 2.18 -15.67
CA ASP A 69 0.51 3.31 -15.54
C ASP A 69 0.14 4.19 -14.34
N ALA A 70 -1.15 4.54 -14.22
CA ALA A 70 -1.66 5.28 -13.07
C ALA A 70 -1.48 4.49 -11.77
N ARG A 71 -1.76 3.19 -11.79
CA ARG A 71 -1.51 2.31 -10.62
C ARG A 71 -0.07 2.30 -10.19
N ALA A 72 0.88 2.36 -11.13
CA ALA A 72 2.30 2.34 -10.81
C ALA A 72 2.71 3.59 -10.02
N GLU A 73 2.30 4.76 -10.50
CA GLU A 73 2.55 6.06 -9.85
C GLU A 73 1.87 6.14 -8.48
N ASP A 74 0.59 5.78 -8.42
CA ASP A 74 -0.17 5.79 -7.18
C ASP A 74 0.42 4.82 -6.15
N ALA A 75 0.77 3.60 -6.55
CA ALA A 75 1.40 2.64 -5.66
C ALA A 75 2.75 3.16 -5.12
N LEU A 76 3.54 3.87 -5.93
CA LEU A 76 4.79 4.48 -5.48
C LEU A 76 4.56 5.62 -4.47
N MET A 77 3.56 6.47 -4.74
CA MET A 77 3.14 7.53 -3.82
C MET A 77 2.71 6.93 -2.48
N TYR A 78 1.75 5.99 -2.49
CA TYR A 78 1.24 5.36 -1.27
C TYR A 78 2.33 4.58 -0.54
N SER A 79 3.22 3.88 -1.24
CA SER A 79 4.39 3.23 -0.64
C SER A 79 5.17 4.19 0.26
N THR A 80 5.46 5.39 -0.25
CA THR A 80 6.19 6.42 0.49
C THR A 80 5.40 6.93 1.70
N LEU A 81 4.09 7.16 1.54
CA LEU A 81 3.22 7.62 2.62
C LEU A 81 3.09 6.58 3.75
N PHE A 82 2.94 5.30 3.40
CA PHE A 82 2.89 4.20 4.38
C PHE A 82 4.22 3.99 5.09
N GLN A 83 5.34 4.11 4.38
CA GLN A 83 6.68 4.05 4.98
C GLN A 83 6.85 5.18 6.02
N ASN A 84 6.44 6.40 5.68
CA ASN A 84 6.50 7.54 6.60
C ASN A 84 5.57 7.35 7.81
N ALA A 85 4.37 6.79 7.60
CA ALA A 85 3.44 6.48 8.68
C ALA A 85 3.97 5.41 9.64
N ALA A 86 4.76 4.44 9.16
CA ALA A 86 5.35 3.40 9.98
C ALA A 86 6.54 3.88 10.83
N LEU A 87 7.25 4.92 10.38
CA LEU A 87 8.41 5.49 11.08
C LEU A 87 8.03 6.44 12.23
N LYS A 88 6.83 7.01 12.21
CA LYS A 88 6.26 7.82 13.29
C LYS A 88 5.73 6.92 14.38
#